data_AF-A0A2T5H2Z9-F1
#
_entry.id   AF-A0A2T5H2Z9-F1
#
_cell.length_a   1.000
_cell.length_b   1.000
_cell.length_c   1.000
_cell.angle_alpha   90.00
_cell.angle_beta   90.00
_cell.angle_gamma   90.00
#
_symmetry.space_group_name_H-M   'P 1'
#
loop_
_entity.id
_entity.type
_entity.pdbx_description
1 polymer ?
#
loop_
_entity_poly.entity_id
_entity_poly.type
_entity_poly.pdbx_seq_one_letter_code
_entity_poly.pdbx_strand_id
1 'polypeptide(L)'
;MRAERGFTLIEIMVALAVFSLAAMALVRLESATIRGASILDETLVAQMVARNVAIDAVTSAQPPTAGRVTGVETNGGQPWMWTRQVSALGGSSVLRIDVAVADRTGTQLGRLTMVRPAPRMVM
;
A
#
# COMPACT_ATOMS: atom_id res chain seq x y z
N MET A 1 26.59 9.97 61.27
CA MET A 1 26.95 9.31 60.00
C MET A 1 25.71 8.61 59.45
N ARG A 2 25.22 8.99 58.27
CA ARG A 2 24.16 8.22 57.59
C ARG A 2 24.82 7.00 56.95
N ALA A 3 24.38 5.80 57.31
CA ALA A 3 24.80 4.59 56.60
C ALA A 3 24.08 4.58 55.24
N GLU A 4 24.83 4.69 54.15
CA GLU A 4 24.32 4.38 52.82
C GLU A 4 24.00 2.87 52.78
N ARG A 5 22.73 2.54 52.62
CA ARG A 5 22.31 1.14 52.47
C ARG A 5 22.55 0.74 51.02
N GLY A 6 23.40 -0.25 50.80
CA GLY A 6 23.60 -0.85 49.48
C GLY A 6 22.37 -1.63 49.00
N PHE A 7 22.28 -1.84 47.69
CA PHE A 7 21.22 -2.63 47.06
C PHE A 7 21.32 -4.11 47.44
N THR A 8 20.18 -4.75 47.67
CA THR A 8 20.13 -6.20 47.92
C THR A 8 20.11 -6.98 46.61
N LEU A 9 20.51 -8.26 46.64
CA LEU A 9 20.48 -9.13 45.46
C LEU A 9 19.07 -9.21 44.85
N ILE A 10 18.04 -9.33 45.70
CA ILE A 10 16.65 -9.40 45.24
C ILE A 10 16.22 -8.10 44.55
N GLU A 11 16.71 -6.96 44.98
CA GLU A 11 16.39 -5.65 44.39
C GLU A 11 16.99 -5.50 43.00
N ILE A 12 18.24 -5.94 42.81
CA ILE A 12 18.88 -5.99 41.48
C ILE A 12 18.16 -6.99 40.58
N MET A 13 17.76 -8.16 41.08
CA MET A 13 17.01 -9.14 40.29
C MET A 13 15.65 -8.59 39.85
N VAL A 14 14.91 -7.94 40.75
CA VAL A 14 13.62 -7.31 40.43
C VAL A 14 13.81 -6.16 39.45
N ALA A 15 14.81 -5.30 39.67
CA ALA A 15 15.12 -4.19 38.77
C ALA A 15 15.43 -4.69 37.34
N LEU A 16 16.26 -5.73 37.23
CA LEU A 16 16.57 -6.36 35.94
C LEU A 16 15.34 -7.01 35.30
N ALA A 17 14.46 -7.65 36.08
CA ALA A 17 13.24 -8.25 35.56
C ALA A 17 12.29 -7.18 34.98
N VAL A 18 12.05 -6.10 35.72
CA VAL A 18 11.20 -4.98 35.26
C VAL A 18 11.84 -4.27 34.07
N PHE A 19 13.15 -4.03 34.11
CA PHE A 19 13.88 -3.43 33.02
C PHE A 19 13.80 -4.29 31.75
N SER A 20 13.99 -5.60 31.87
CA SER A 20 13.90 -6.52 30.74
C SER A 20 12.49 -6.55 30.13
N LEU A 21 11.45 -6.50 30.97
CA LEU A 21 10.07 -6.40 30.50
C LEU A 21 9.82 -5.10 29.73
N ALA A 22 10.28 -3.97 30.25
CA ALA A 22 10.17 -2.68 29.58
C ALA A 22 10.93 -2.67 28.24
N ALA A 23 12.15 -3.22 28.21
CA ALA A 23 12.94 -3.34 27.00
C ALA A 23 12.24 -4.21 25.94
N MET A 24 11.66 -5.36 26.32
CA MET A 24 10.89 -6.20 25.41
C MET A 24 9.65 -5.48 24.86
N ALA A 25 8.94 -4.72 25.71
CA ALA A 25 7.80 -3.93 25.26
C ALA A 25 8.21 -2.89 24.21
N LEU A 26 9.35 -2.22 24.42
CA LEU A 26 9.90 -1.24 23.48
C LEU A 26 10.29 -1.88 22.14
N VAL A 27 11.01 -3.01 22.16
CA VAL A 27 11.36 -3.76 20.93
C VAL A 27 10.12 -4.15 20.14
N ARG A 28 9.05 -4.59 20.84
CA ARG A 28 7.78 -4.92 20.18
C ARG A 28 7.11 -3.70 19.56
N LEU A 29 7.16 -2.55 20.23
CA LEU A 29 6.64 -1.28 19.72
C LEU A 29 7.39 -0.84 18.46
N GLU A 30 8.73 -0.83 18.49
CA GLU A 30 9.55 -0.48 17.33
C GLU A 30 9.27 -1.41 16.15
N SER A 31 9.19 -2.72 16.42
CA SER A 31 8.85 -3.71 15.40
C SER A 31 7.46 -3.45 14.78
N ALA A 32 6.49 -3.01 15.58
CA ALA A 32 5.17 -2.63 15.08
C ALA A 32 5.22 -1.37 14.21
N THR A 33 5.99 -0.36 14.62
CA THR A 33 6.21 0.87 13.86
C THR A 33 6.85 0.60 12.51
N ILE A 34 7.91 -0.21 12.47
CA ILE A 34 8.60 -0.58 11.21
C ILE A 34 7.65 -1.32 10.26
N ARG A 35 6.88 -2.30 10.76
CA ARG A 35 5.87 -3.00 9.95
C ARG A 35 4.81 -2.04 9.40
N GLY A 36 4.32 -1.12 10.23
CA GLY A 36 3.36 -0.11 9.80
C GLY A 36 3.89 0.77 8.68
N ALA A 37 5.15 1.24 8.80
CA ALA A 37 5.80 2.02 7.75
C ALA A 37 5.96 1.23 6.44
N SER A 38 6.35 -0.05 6.52
CA SER A 38 6.46 -0.94 5.35
C SER A 38 5.13 -1.11 4.61
N ILE A 39 4.03 -1.35 5.35
CA ILE A 39 2.69 -1.51 4.76
C ILE A 39 2.25 -0.22 4.07
N LEU A 40 2.53 0.94 4.68
CA LEU A 40 2.22 2.22 4.08
C LEU A 40 3.01 2.44 2.77
N ASP A 41 4.30 2.16 2.78
CA ASP A 41 5.15 2.29 1.59
C ASP A 41 4.67 1.39 0.43
N GLU A 42 4.39 0.11 0.72
CA GLU A 42 3.81 -0.83 -0.25
C GLU A 42 2.47 -0.33 -0.82
N THR A 43 1.61 0.22 0.04
CA THR A 43 0.33 0.80 -0.38
C THR A 43 0.54 2.00 -1.29
N LEU A 44 1.50 2.88 -0.98
CA LEU A 44 1.80 4.05 -1.82
C LEU A 44 2.30 3.65 -3.20
N VAL A 45 3.22 2.69 -3.28
CA VAL A 45 3.73 2.19 -4.56
C VAL A 45 2.61 1.51 -5.37
N ALA A 46 1.76 0.69 -4.73
CA ALA A 46 0.61 0.07 -5.39
C ALA A 46 -0.38 1.11 -5.96
N GLN A 47 -0.58 2.22 -5.25
CA GLN A 47 -1.40 3.34 -5.72
C GLN A 47 -0.75 4.09 -6.89
N MET A 48 0.57 4.23 -6.91
CA MET A 48 1.29 4.79 -8.06
C MET A 48 1.13 3.90 -9.30
N VAL A 49 1.29 2.57 -9.16
CA VAL A 49 1.03 1.62 -10.24
C VAL A 49 -0.42 1.72 -10.73
N ALA A 50 -1.39 1.77 -9.81
CA ALA A 50 -2.81 1.92 -10.19
C ALA A 50 -3.05 3.20 -11.00
N ARG A 51 -2.37 4.29 -10.61
CA ARG A 51 -2.41 5.58 -11.30
C ARG A 51 -1.77 5.53 -12.68
N ASN A 52 -0.59 4.93 -12.81
CA ASN A 52 0.09 4.79 -14.10
C ASN A 52 -0.80 4.04 -15.10
N VAL A 53 -1.26 2.83 -14.73
CA VAL A 53 -2.13 2.00 -15.57
C VAL A 53 -3.44 2.70 -15.93
N ALA A 54 -4.04 3.45 -15.00
CA ALA A 54 -5.27 4.19 -15.25
C ALA A 54 -5.06 5.38 -16.19
N ILE A 55 -4.00 6.17 -15.97
CA ILE A 55 -3.65 7.32 -16.82
C ILE A 55 -3.38 6.82 -18.24
N ASP A 56 -2.56 5.80 -18.41
CA ASP A 56 -2.25 5.22 -19.72
C ASP A 56 -3.52 4.81 -20.48
N ALA A 57 -4.49 4.21 -19.79
CA ALA A 57 -5.76 3.81 -20.38
C ALA A 57 -6.64 5.02 -20.76
N VAL A 58 -6.66 6.06 -19.92
CA VAL A 58 -7.45 7.28 -20.16
C VAL A 58 -6.86 8.10 -21.32
N THR A 59 -5.53 8.22 -21.38
CA THR A 59 -4.81 9.10 -22.33
C THR A 59 -4.42 8.41 -23.63
N SER A 60 -4.56 7.08 -23.73
CA SER A 60 -4.29 6.33 -24.97
C SER A 60 -5.04 6.92 -26.17
N ALA A 61 -4.33 7.10 -27.28
CA ALA A 61 -4.89 7.65 -28.52
C ALA A 61 -6.13 6.86 -28.98
N GLN A 62 -6.03 5.53 -28.98
CA GLN A 62 -7.18 4.65 -29.19
C GLN A 62 -7.87 4.35 -27.86
N PRO A 63 -9.21 4.47 -27.75
CA PRO A 63 -9.95 4.04 -26.59
C PRO A 63 -9.66 2.58 -26.22
N PRO A 64 -9.46 2.26 -24.93
CA PRO A 64 -9.26 0.89 -24.51
C PRO A 64 -10.53 0.08 -24.75
N THR A 65 -10.38 -1.16 -25.19
CA THR A 65 -11.49 -2.10 -25.35
C THR A 65 -12.17 -2.35 -24.00
N ALA A 66 -13.50 -2.45 -24.01
CA ALA A 66 -14.26 -2.86 -22.84
C ALA A 66 -13.84 -4.28 -22.39
N GLY A 67 -13.92 -4.52 -21.08
CA GLY A 67 -13.60 -5.81 -20.48
C GLY A 67 -12.43 -5.77 -19.51
N ARG A 68 -12.01 -6.98 -19.11
CA ARG A 68 -10.97 -7.21 -18.11
C ARG A 68 -9.63 -7.48 -18.80
N VAL A 69 -8.60 -6.76 -18.39
CA VAL A 69 -7.21 -7.01 -18.78
C VAL A 69 -6.36 -7.09 -17.53
N THR A 70 -5.40 -8.00 -17.49
CA THR A 70 -4.43 -8.11 -16.40
C THR A 70 -3.03 -7.96 -16.92
N GLY A 71 -2.12 -7.53 -16.06
CA GLY A 71 -0.70 -7.42 -16.41
C GLY A 71 0.18 -7.29 -15.17
N VAL A 72 1.46 -7.06 -15.43
CA VAL A 72 2.46 -6.85 -14.40
C VAL A 72 3.19 -5.55 -14.70
N GLU A 73 3.41 -4.72 -13.68
CA GLU A 73 4.25 -3.52 -13.75
C GLU A 73 5.32 -3.61 -12.67
N THR A 74 6.55 -3.23 -12.98
CA THR A 74 7.64 -3.19 -11.99
C THR A 74 7.79 -1.77 -11.47
N ASN A 75 7.62 -1.59 -10.15
CA ASN A 75 7.79 -0.30 -9.50
C ASN A 75 8.31 -0.49 -8.08
N GLY A 76 9.16 0.42 -7.59
CA GLY A 76 9.84 0.26 -6.31
C GLY A 76 10.71 -0.99 -6.22
N GLY A 77 11.26 -1.46 -7.35
CA GLY A 77 12.11 -2.66 -7.41
C GLY A 77 11.37 -4.01 -7.31
N GLN A 78 10.04 -4.03 -7.31
CA GLN A 78 9.26 -5.27 -7.29
C GLN A 78 8.12 -5.30 -8.32
N PRO A 79 7.71 -6.50 -8.78
CA PRO A 79 6.60 -6.65 -9.71
C PRO A 79 5.25 -6.55 -8.96
N TRP A 80 4.31 -5.85 -9.59
CA TRP A 80 2.94 -5.64 -9.13
C TRP A 80 1.95 -6.21 -10.12
N MET A 81 1.02 -7.04 -9.65
CA MET A 81 -0.05 -7.59 -10.48
C MET A 81 -1.20 -6.60 -10.54
N TRP A 82 -1.56 -6.14 -11.73
CA TRP A 82 -2.69 -5.24 -11.90
C TRP A 82 -3.80 -5.88 -12.72
N THR A 83 -5.03 -5.47 -12.43
CA THR A 83 -6.23 -5.77 -13.20
C THR A 83 -6.90 -4.46 -13.57
N ARG A 84 -7.14 -4.24 -14.86
CA ARG A 84 -7.93 -3.14 -15.40
C ARG A 84 -9.27 -3.66 -15.91
N GLN A 85 -10.36 -3.06 -15.45
CA GLN A 85 -11.71 -3.30 -15.95
C GLN A 85 -12.20 -2.03 -16.63
N VAL A 86 -12.58 -2.15 -17.90
CA VAL A 86 -13.18 -1.05 -18.67
C VAL A 86 -14.66 -1.36 -18.92
N SER A 87 -15.54 -0.42 -18.59
CA SER A 87 -16.98 -0.55 -18.84
C SER A 87 -17.56 0.75 -19.40
N ALA A 88 -18.53 0.64 -20.30
CA ALA A 88 -19.27 1.80 -20.81
C ALA A 88 -20.27 2.29 -19.75
N LEU A 89 -20.32 3.61 -19.55
CA LEU A 89 -21.29 4.24 -18.66
C LEU A 89 -22.59 4.47 -19.43
N GLY A 90 -23.67 3.78 -19.02
CA GLY A 90 -25.03 4.02 -19.52
C GLY A 90 -25.21 3.84 -21.03
N GLY A 91 -24.42 2.97 -21.67
CA GLY A 91 -24.47 2.76 -23.13
C GLY A 91 -23.88 3.90 -23.97
N SER A 92 -23.24 4.89 -23.32
CA SER A 92 -22.56 6.00 -24.00
C SER A 92 -21.11 5.66 -24.39
N SER A 93 -20.46 6.55 -25.13
CA SER A 93 -19.02 6.51 -25.42
C SER A 93 -18.13 6.96 -24.24
N VAL A 94 -18.72 7.23 -23.07
CA VAL A 94 -18.00 7.50 -21.82
C VAL A 94 -17.58 6.16 -21.21
N LEU A 95 -16.29 6.04 -20.90
CA LEU A 95 -15.71 4.82 -20.34
C LEU A 95 -15.34 5.01 -18.87
N ARG A 96 -15.77 4.07 -18.01
CA ARG A 96 -15.25 3.89 -16.66
C ARG A 96 -14.09 2.91 -16.71
N ILE A 97 -12.97 3.29 -16.11
CA ILE A 97 -11.75 2.49 -16.01
C ILE A 97 -11.48 2.26 -14.53
N ASP A 98 -11.64 1.03 -14.06
CA ASP A 98 -11.27 0.61 -12.72
C ASP A 98 -9.95 -0.16 -12.78
N VAL A 99 -8.98 0.23 -11.97
CA VAL A 99 -7.69 -0.44 -11.82
C VAL A 99 -7.55 -0.92 -10.39
N ALA A 100 -7.21 -2.19 -10.23
CA ALA A 100 -6.86 -2.82 -8.96
C ALA A 100 -5.44 -3.35 -9.04
N VAL A 101 -4.64 -3.14 -8.00
CA VAL A 101 -3.25 -3.59 -7.91
C VAL A 101 -3.09 -4.44 -6.68
N ALA A 102 -2.53 -5.63 -6.87
CA ALA A 102 -2.22 -6.59 -5.83
C ALA A 102 -0.71 -6.82 -5.72
N ASP A 103 -0.28 -7.09 -4.50
CA ASP A 103 1.07 -7.56 -4.23
C ASP A 103 1.28 -9.01 -4.72
N ARG A 104 2.45 -9.58 -4.44
CA ARG A 104 2.79 -10.96 -4.78
C ARG A 104 1.98 -12.01 -4.03
N THR A 105 1.32 -11.65 -2.92
CA THR A 105 0.45 -12.55 -2.15
C THR A 105 -0.99 -12.54 -2.64
N GLY A 106 -1.32 -11.65 -3.58
CA GLY A 106 -2.68 -11.44 -4.07
C GLY A 106 -3.49 -10.46 -3.23
N THR A 107 -2.88 -9.84 -2.22
CA THR A 107 -3.51 -8.81 -1.40
C THR A 107 -3.64 -7.54 -2.21
N GLN A 108 -4.87 -7.04 -2.37
CA GLN A 108 -5.11 -5.80 -3.08
C GLN A 108 -4.71 -4.59 -2.21
N LEU A 109 -3.66 -3.88 -2.62
CA LEU A 109 -3.14 -2.69 -1.94
C LEU A 109 -3.47 -1.38 -2.69
N GLY A 110 -3.67 -1.47 -4.00
CA GLY A 110 -3.98 -0.33 -4.87
C GLY A 110 -5.38 -0.42 -5.48
N ARG A 111 -6.08 0.71 -5.58
CA ARG A 111 -7.30 0.84 -6.39
C ARG A 111 -7.49 2.27 -6.88
N LEU A 112 -7.84 2.42 -8.14
CA LEU A 112 -8.21 3.71 -8.72
C LEU A 112 -9.33 3.53 -9.73
N THR A 113 -10.28 4.48 -9.75
CA THR A 113 -11.31 4.58 -10.77
C THR A 113 -11.15 5.90 -11.50
N MET A 114 -11.10 5.87 -12.83
CA MET A 114 -11.09 7.05 -13.68
C MET A 114 -12.20 6.97 -14.73
N VAL A 115 -12.62 8.13 -15.23
CA VAL A 115 -13.61 8.24 -16.30
C VAL A 115 -12.96 8.92 -17.49
N ARG A 116 -13.03 8.27 -18.65
CA ARG A 116 -12.63 8.86 -19.93
C ARG A 116 -13.87 9.40 -20.63
N PRO A 117 -13.97 10.72 -20.86
CA PRO A 117 -15.10 11.31 -21.57
C PRO A 117 -15.08 10.91 -23.05
N ALA A 118 -16.24 11.02 -23.69
CA ALA A 118 -16.36 10.88 -25.14
C ALA A 118 -15.50 11.94 -25.86
N PRO A 119 -14.88 11.61 -27.00
CA PRO A 119 -14.19 12.61 -27.81
C PRO A 119 -15.17 13.72 -28.21
N ARG A 120 -14.78 14.98 -27.99
CA ARG A 120 -15.53 16.13 -28.50
C ARG A 120 -15.38 16.17 -30.01
N MET A 121 -16.46 15.93 -30.76
CA MET A 121 -16.51 16.28 -32.18
C MET A 121 -16.44 17.80 -32.29
N VAL A 122 -15.34 18.32 -32.82
CA VAL A 122 -15.26 19.70 -33.25
C VAL A 122 -15.85 19.73 -34.65
N MET A 123 -16.98 20.42 -34.81
CA MET A 123 -17.66 20.66 -36.09
C MET A 123 -17.09 21.90 -36.77
#